data_AF-A0A653F495-F1
#
_entry.id   AF-A0A653F495-F1
#
_cell.length_a   1.000
_cell.length_b   1.000
_cell.length_c   1.000
_cell.angle_alpha   90.00
_cell.angle_beta   90.00
_cell.angle_gamma   90.00
#
_symmetry.space_group_name_H-M   'P 1'
#
loop_
_entity.id
_entity.type
_entity.pdbx_description
1 polymer ?
#
loop_
_entity_poly.entity_id
_entity_poly.type
_entity_poly.pdbx_seq_one_letter_code
_entity_poly.pdbx_strand_id
1 'polypeptide(L)'
;MSQSLPTLCRNAGDYRRQLTLTPTGVIAEETSDDPALTDAIRAHAREVTGFVRDAMPAMMHGVMGPGRPAIATGHRWVRQA
;
A
#
# COMPACT_ATOMS: atom_id res chain seq x y z
N MET A 1 2.40 -9.95 -7.13
CA MET A 1 3.31 -8.91 -6.59
C MET A 1 3.14 -7.65 -7.45
N SER A 2 3.10 -6.47 -6.85
CA SER A 2 2.90 -5.20 -7.57
C SER A 2 4.05 -4.93 -8.56
N GLN A 3 3.72 -4.56 -9.79
CA GLN A 3 4.71 -4.24 -10.83
C GLN A 3 5.12 -2.77 -10.77
N SER A 4 4.22 -1.91 -10.28
CA SER A 4 4.42 -0.46 -10.19
C SER A 4 5.22 -0.01 -8.96
N LEU A 5 5.10 -0.72 -7.83
CA LEU A 5 5.72 -0.34 -6.56
C LEU A 5 7.24 -0.12 -6.63
N PRO A 6 8.04 -1.01 -7.25
CA PRO A 6 9.48 -0.80 -7.33
C PRO A 6 9.85 0.51 -8.03
N THR A 7 9.06 0.96 -9.01
CA THR A 7 9.25 2.25 -9.68
C THR A 7 8.93 3.41 -8.74
N LEU A 8 7.82 3.35 -8.00
CA LEU A 8 7.49 4.40 -7.02
C LEU A 8 8.49 4.48 -5.87
N CYS A 9 9.03 3.35 -5.41
CA CYS A 9 10.05 3.34 -4.36
C CYS A 9 11.38 3.95 -4.84
N ARG A 10 11.79 3.68 -6.09
CA ARG A 10 13.02 4.25 -6.65
C ARG A 10 12.95 5.76 -6.87
N ASN A 11 11.77 6.27 -7.21
CA ASN A 11 11.54 7.70 -7.50
C ASN A 11 10.82 8.42 -6.36
N ALA A 12 11.00 7.96 -5.10
CA ALA A 12 10.25 8.46 -3.95
C ALA A 12 10.45 9.97 -3.67
N GLY A 13 11.55 10.55 -4.16
CA GLY A 13 11.81 11.99 -4.07
C GLY A 13 11.19 12.83 -5.19
N ASP A 14 10.69 12.19 -6.25
CA ASP A 14 10.29 12.86 -7.49
C ASP A 14 8.77 13.07 -7.59
N TYR A 15 8.03 12.66 -6.56
CA TYR A 15 6.61 12.96 -6.40
C TYR A 15 6.32 13.32 -4.94
N ARG A 16 5.29 14.13 -4.74
CA ARG A 16 4.79 14.45 -3.40
C ARG A 16 3.73 13.44 -3.02
N ARG A 17 3.80 12.93 -1.80
CA ARG A 17 2.76 12.08 -1.21
C ARG A 17 2.27 12.63 0.11
N GLN A 18 0.96 12.66 0.26
CA GLN A 18 0.29 12.94 1.52
C GLN A 18 -0.66 11.79 1.84
N LEU A 19 -0.60 11.31 3.08
CA LEU A 19 -1.51 10.29 3.58
C LEU A 19 -2.40 10.91 4.65
N THR A 20 -3.72 10.77 4.46
CA THR A 20 -4.72 11.19 5.44
C THR A 20 -5.41 9.94 5.97
N LEU A 21 -5.22 9.67 7.26
CA LEU A 21 -5.95 8.59 7.94
C LEU A 21 -7.40 9.01 8.13
N THR A 22 -8.32 8.08 7.87
CA THR A 22 -9.76 8.26 8.12
C THR A 22 -10.23 7.17 9.10
N PRO A 23 -11.42 7.31 9.71
CA PRO A 23 -11.96 6.28 10.59
C PRO A 23 -12.13 4.91 9.93
N THR A 24 -12.26 4.87 8.60
CA THR A 24 -12.53 3.66 7.83
C THR A 24 -11.41 3.27 6.87
N GLY A 25 -10.28 3.99 6.86
CA GLY A 25 -9.20 3.71 5.93
C GLY A 25 -8.14 4.81 5.81
N VAL A 26 -7.58 4.93 4.61
CA VAL A 26 -6.51 5.89 4.30
C VAL A 26 -6.82 6.50 2.94
N ILE A 27 -6.69 7.83 2.85
CA ILE A 27 -6.63 8.56 1.59
C ILE A 27 -5.16 8.80 1.28
N ALA A 28 -4.71 8.35 0.12
CA ALA A 28 -3.38 8.65 -0.40
C ALA A 28 -3.50 9.64 -1.56
N GLU A 29 -2.92 10.82 -1.40
CA GLU A 29 -2.79 11.82 -2.45
C GLU A 29 -1.34 11.84 -2.93
N GLU A 30 -1.13 11.60 -4.22
CA GLU A 30 0.18 11.55 -4.85
C GLU A 30 0.18 12.48 -6.08
N THR A 31 1.12 13.42 -6.12
CA THR A 31 1.26 14.43 -7.19
C THR A 31 2.65 14.36 -7.80
N SER A 32 2.73 14.34 -9.13
CA SER A 32 3.97 14.39 -9.90
C SER A 32 3.79 15.31 -11.10
N ASP A 33 4.85 16.05 -11.46
CA ASP A 33 4.91 16.79 -12.73
C ASP A 33 5.43 15.91 -13.89
N ASP A 34 6.07 14.77 -13.57
CA ASP A 34 6.43 13.76 -14.56
C ASP A 34 5.19 12.90 -14.92
N PRO A 35 4.75 12.90 -16.20
CA PRO A 35 3.62 12.07 -16.64
C PRO A 35 3.90 10.57 -16.52
N ALA A 36 5.13 10.11 -16.71
CA ALA A 36 5.47 8.69 -16.57
C ALA A 36 5.32 8.21 -15.12
N LEU A 37 5.70 9.07 -14.17
CA LEU A 37 5.51 8.80 -12.74
C LEU A 37 4.03 8.88 -12.34
N THR A 38 3.25 9.79 -12.93
CA THR A 38 1.79 9.84 -12.76
C THR A 38 1.11 8.56 -13.25
N ASP A 39 1.55 7.98 -14.36
CA ASP A 39 1.05 6.71 -14.86
C ASP A 39 1.40 5.55 -13.92
N ALA A 40 2.63 5.53 -13.37
CA ALA A 40 3.03 4.55 -12.37
C ALA A 40 2.18 4.64 -11.08
N ILE A 41 1.91 5.86 -10.59
CA ILE A 41 1.02 6.13 -9.45
C ILE A 41 -0.39 5.56 -9.73
N ARG A 42 -0.95 5.85 -10.91
CA ARG A 42 -2.29 5.35 -11.28
C ARG A 42 -2.33 3.83 -11.41
N ALA A 43 -1.27 3.21 -11.96
CA ALA A 43 -1.15 1.76 -12.03
C ALA A 43 -1.11 1.15 -10.62
N HIS A 44 -0.33 1.75 -9.71
CA HIS A 44 -0.25 1.30 -8.32
C HIS A 44 -1.59 1.38 -7.60
N ALA A 45 -2.31 2.49 -7.74
CA ALA A 45 -3.63 2.66 -7.14
C ALA A 45 -4.63 1.56 -7.57
N ARG A 46 -4.56 1.12 -8.83
CA ARG A 46 -5.39 0.00 -9.35
C ARG A 46 -4.99 -1.33 -8.72
N GLU A 47 -3.70 -1.59 -8.57
CA GLU A 47 -3.18 -2.80 -7.92
C GLU A 47 -3.58 -2.85 -6.43
N VAL A 48 -3.49 -1.73 -5.71
CA VAL A 48 -3.93 -1.61 -4.31
C VAL A 48 -5.44 -1.83 -4.19
N THR A 49 -6.23 -1.23 -5.09
CA THR A 49 -7.69 -1.42 -5.11
C THR A 49 -8.05 -2.88 -5.31
N GLY A 50 -7.39 -3.57 -6.26
CA GLY A 50 -7.57 -5.00 -6.47
C GLY A 50 -7.16 -5.83 -5.25
N PHE A 51 -6.05 -5.48 -4.60
CA PHE A 51 -5.60 -6.16 -3.39
C PHE A 51 -6.62 -6.04 -2.24
N VAL A 52 -7.14 -4.84 -1.99
CA VAL A 52 -8.13 -4.61 -0.92
C VAL A 52 -9.44 -5.35 -1.22
N ARG A 53 -9.89 -5.32 -2.48
CA ARG A 53 -11.15 -5.97 -2.88
C ARG A 53 -11.06 -7.49 -2.86
N ASP A 54 -9.99 -8.04 -3.44
CA ASP A 54 -9.94 -9.46 -3.79
C ASP A 54 -9.01 -10.26 -2.86
N ALA A 55 -7.84 -9.71 -2.55
CA ALA A 55 -6.80 -10.45 -1.82
C ALA A 55 -6.95 -10.36 -0.30
N MET A 56 -7.35 -9.22 0.26
CA MET A 56 -7.54 -9.07 1.71
C MET A 56 -8.62 -9.99 2.28
N PRO A 57 -9.82 -10.10 1.68
CA PRO A 57 -10.82 -11.09 2.12
C PRO A 57 -10.29 -12.52 2.02
N ALA A 58 -9.59 -12.88 0.94
CA ALA A 58 -9.01 -14.21 0.78
C ALA A 58 -7.98 -14.54 1.89
N MET A 59 -7.16 -13.57 2.28
CA MET A 59 -6.23 -13.72 3.41
C MET A 59 -6.98 -13.84 4.74
N MET A 60 -8.06 -13.08 4.95
CA MET A 60 -8.92 -13.18 6.13
C MET A 60 -9.64 -14.53 6.24
N HIS A 61 -10.09 -15.11 5.13
CA HIS A 61 -10.63 -16.46 5.10
C HIS A 61 -9.59 -17.52 5.45
N GLY A 62 -8.32 -17.33 5.06
CA GLY A 62 -7.23 -18.25 5.38
C GLY A 62 -6.81 -18.27 6.85
N VAL A 63 -7.00 -17.16 7.59
CA VAL A 63 -6.67 -17.08 9.02
C VAL A 63 -7.79 -17.59 9.95
N MET A 64 -9.00 -17.81 9.43
CA MET A 64 -10.12 -18.45 10.15
C MET A 64 -10.23 -19.95 9.82
N GLY A 65 -9.13 -20.60 9.40
CA GLY A 65 -8.99 -22.06 9.31
C GLY A 65 -8.28 -22.61 10.56
N PRO A 66 -8.54 -23.87 10.98
CA PRO A 66 -8.07 -24.34 12.28
C PRO A 66 -6.54 -24.51 12.27
N GLY A 67 -5.87 -23.60 12.99
CA GLY A 67 -4.52 -23.81 13.51
C GLY A 67 -3.43 -22.97 12.84
N ARG A 68 -3.14 -21.78 13.40
CA ARG A 68 -1.78 -21.27 13.69
C ARG A 68 -1.79 -19.94 14.46
N PRO A 69 -0.72 -19.63 15.22
CA PRO A 69 -0.78 -18.78 16.42
C PRO A 69 -0.75 -17.29 16.12
N ALA A 70 -1.33 -16.53 17.06
CA ALA A 70 -1.38 -15.08 17.08
C ALA A 70 0.01 -14.45 16.92
N ILE A 71 0.16 -13.57 15.93
CA ILE A 71 1.30 -12.66 15.82
C ILE A 71 1.19 -11.62 16.95
N ALA A 72 2.11 -11.69 17.91
CA ALA A 72 2.21 -10.71 18.98
C ALA A 72 2.50 -9.32 18.39
N THR A 73 1.64 -8.36 18.73
CA THR A 73 1.73 -6.97 18.29
C THR A 73 2.87 -6.27 19.03
N GLY A 74 4.03 -6.14 18.37
CA GLY A 74 5.16 -5.34 18.84
C GLY A 74 5.38 -4.15 17.92
N HIS A 75 4.86 -2.98 18.30
CA HIS A 75 5.04 -1.74 17.56
C HIS A 75 6.47 -1.22 17.74
N ARG A 76 7.27 -1.20 16.67
CA ARG A 76 8.43 -0.29 16.54
C ARG A 76 8.64 0.07 15.07
N TRP A 77 8.12 1.23 14.68
CA TRP A 77 8.50 1.89 13.43
C TRP A 77 9.73 2.77 13.71
N VAL A 78 10.89 2.40 13.16
CA VAL A 78 12.09 3.24 13.17
C VAL A 78 11.99 4.17 11.95
N ARG A 79 12.00 5.50 12.21
CA ARG A 79 12.16 6.56 11.21
C ARG A 79 13.49 6.36 10.48
N GLN A 80 13.50 6.39 9.15
CA GLN A 80 14.70 6.72 8.40
C GLN A 80 14.63 8.19 7.98
N ALA A 81 15.78 8.84 8.14
CA ALA A 81 16.08 10.23 7.85
C ALA A 81 16.23 10.49 6.36
#